data_AF-A0A2T7NF22-F1
#
_entry.id   AF-A0A2T7NF22-F1
#
_cell.length_a   1.000
_cell.length_b   1.000
_cell.length_c   1.000
_cell.angle_alpha   90.00
_cell.angle_beta   90.00
_cell.angle_gamma   90.00
#
_symmetry.space_group_name_H-M   'P 1'
#
loop_
_entity.id
_entity.type
_entity.pdbx_description
1 polymer ?
#
loop_
_entity_poly.entity_id
_entity_poly.type
_entity_poly.pdbx_seq_one_letter_code
_entity_poly.pdbx_strand_id
1 'polypeptide(L)'
;MCGDADFFPNGGVDMPGCEDSVTLLLKTVSDVLTGQVQDASDMLDCSHMRATSYYTASIRNNPFVAYPCASLSEYKLGHCTSCAKGCSNMGYHASTNSSGLYVLNTGSSYPY
;
A
#
# COMPACT_ATOMS: atom_id res chain seq x y z
N MET A 1 -6.58 7.14 11.23
CA MET A 1 -7.68 7.34 10.28
C MET A 1 -7.80 8.83 10.10
N CYS A 2 -7.58 9.31 8.87
CA CYS A 2 -7.40 10.73 8.58
C CYS A 2 -8.36 11.25 7.50
N GLY A 3 -9.03 10.35 6.77
CA GLY A 3 -10.11 10.68 5.85
C GLY A 3 -11.42 9.99 6.24
N ASP A 4 -12.47 10.23 5.45
CA ASP A 4 -13.73 9.48 5.61
C ASP A 4 -13.50 7.98 5.38
N ALA A 5 -12.75 7.65 4.31
CA ALA A 5 -12.26 6.31 4.01
C ALA A 5 -10.72 6.29 3.95
N ASP A 6 -10.11 5.35 4.67
CA ASP A 6 -8.68 5.10 4.66
C ASP A 6 -8.39 3.73 4.01
N PHE A 7 -7.54 3.70 2.99
CA PHE A 7 -7.19 2.48 2.25
C PHE A 7 -5.77 2.02 2.57
N PHE A 8 -5.61 0.72 2.84
CA PHE A 8 -4.34 0.10 3.20
C PHE A 8 -4.01 -1.06 2.25
N PRO A 9 -3.53 -0.77 1.03
CA PRO A 9 -3.07 -1.79 0.10
C PRO A 9 -1.92 -2.58 0.75
N ASN A 10 -1.98 -3.91 0.69
CA ASN A 10 -1.00 -4.84 1.27
C ASN A 10 -0.73 -4.58 2.77
N GLY A 11 -1.70 -4.02 3.50
CA GLY A 11 -1.57 -3.66 4.92
C GLY A 11 -0.90 -2.31 5.20
N GLY A 12 -0.50 -1.56 4.15
CA GLY A 12 -0.10 -0.15 4.26
C GLY A 12 1.31 0.12 4.81
N VAL A 13 2.18 -0.90 4.87
CA VAL A 13 3.57 -0.75 5.36
C VAL A 13 4.56 -1.03 4.22
N ASP A 14 4.76 -2.31 3.88
CA ASP A 14 5.72 -2.73 2.86
C ASP A 14 4.99 -3.11 1.57
N MET A 15 5.24 -2.38 0.49
CA MET A 15 4.57 -2.64 -0.79
C MET A 15 5.35 -3.68 -1.62
N PRO A 16 4.64 -4.60 -2.30
CA PRO A 16 5.29 -5.55 -3.19
C PRO A 16 6.15 -4.85 -4.25
N GLY A 17 7.37 -5.38 -4.48
CA GLY A 17 8.34 -4.79 -5.40
C GLY A 17 9.16 -3.64 -4.81
N CYS A 18 9.03 -3.35 -3.52
CA CYS A 18 9.95 -2.52 -2.76
C CYS A 18 10.76 -3.39 -1.79
N GLU A 19 11.96 -2.93 -1.43
CA GLU A 19 12.77 -3.57 -0.39
C GLU A 19 12.09 -3.39 0.96
N ASP A 20 12.07 -4.44 1.78
CA ASP A 20 11.54 -4.34 3.14
C ASP A 20 12.51 -3.56 4.06
N SER A 21 11.99 -3.12 5.19
CA SER A 21 12.74 -2.31 6.16
C SER A 21 14.03 -2.99 6.66
N VAL A 22 14.07 -4.33 6.72
CA VAL A 22 15.25 -5.07 7.19
C VAL A 22 16.31 -5.12 6.11
N THR A 23 15.91 -5.41 4.88
CA THR A 23 16.80 -5.45 3.71
C THR A 23 17.35 -4.07 3.42
N LEU A 24 16.54 -3.03 3.61
CA LEU A 24 16.98 -1.64 3.59
C LEU A 24 18.09 -1.39 4.63
N LEU A 25 17.86 -1.77 5.90
CA LEU A 25 18.87 -1.60 6.95
C LEU A 25 20.18 -2.32 6.61
N LEU A 26 20.10 -3.54 6.12
CA LEU A 26 21.27 -4.33 5.72
C LEU A 26 22.02 -3.69 4.55
N LYS A 27 21.30 -3.16 3.56
CA LYS A 27 21.90 -2.42 2.45
C LYS A 27 22.57 -1.13 2.92
N THR A 28 21.91 -0.33 3.76
CA THR A 28 22.52 0.87 4.35
C THR A 28 23.79 0.55 5.12
N VAL A 29 23.79 -0.52 5.93
CA VAL A 29 25.01 -0.96 6.65
C VAL A 29 26.10 -1.40 5.67
N SER A 30 25.75 -2.15 4.63
CA SER A 30 26.69 -2.55 3.58
C SER A 30 27.28 -1.33 2.85
N ASP A 31 26.47 -0.33 2.53
CA ASP A 31 26.89 0.90 1.85
C ASP A 31 27.83 1.74 2.74
N VAL A 32 27.56 1.80 4.05
CA VAL A 32 28.46 2.42 5.04
C VAL A 32 29.80 1.68 5.10
N LEU A 33 29.79 0.35 5.11
CA LEU A 33 31.01 -0.46 5.17
C LEU A 33 31.84 -0.41 3.89
N THR A 34 31.18 -0.27 2.73
CA THR A 34 31.82 -0.20 1.41
C THR A 34 32.16 1.21 0.98
N GLY A 35 31.77 2.23 1.77
CA GLY A 35 31.95 3.64 1.45
C GLY A 35 31.07 4.12 0.28
N GLN A 36 30.01 3.38 -0.05
CA GLN A 36 29.07 3.65 -1.13
C GLN A 36 27.77 4.28 -0.61
N VAL A 37 27.83 5.10 0.44
CA VAL A 37 26.64 5.75 1.02
C VAL A 37 26.00 6.65 -0.04
N GLN A 38 24.96 6.13 -0.69
CA GLN A 38 24.01 6.89 -1.49
C GLN A 38 22.91 7.40 -0.55
N ASP A 39 22.21 8.46 -0.97
CA ASP A 39 21.15 9.08 -0.18
C ASP A 39 20.06 8.03 0.12
N ALA A 40 19.88 7.67 1.39
CA ALA A 40 18.95 6.62 1.81
C ALA A 40 17.47 7.00 1.57
N SER A 41 17.21 8.20 1.06
CA SER A 41 15.89 8.70 0.66
C SER A 41 15.26 7.84 -0.42
N ASP A 42 16.04 7.41 -1.44
CA ASP A 42 15.51 6.71 -2.63
C ASP A 42 14.79 5.39 -2.30
N MET A 43 15.07 4.80 -1.13
CA MET A 43 14.56 3.48 -0.75
C MET A 43 13.28 3.54 0.10
N LEU A 44 13.16 4.50 1.02
CA LEU A 44 11.88 4.82 1.70
C LEU A 44 10.87 5.38 0.69
N ASP A 45 11.38 6.04 -0.36
CA ASP A 45 10.57 6.57 -1.44
C ASP A 45 9.84 5.47 -2.20
N CYS A 46 10.34 4.23 -2.30
CA CYS A 46 9.65 3.19 -3.07
C CYS A 46 8.23 2.91 -2.55
N SER A 47 8.09 2.47 -1.29
CA SER A 47 6.78 2.19 -0.70
C SER A 47 5.93 3.45 -0.58
N HIS A 48 6.56 4.60 -0.31
CA HIS A 48 5.87 5.89 -0.26
C HIS A 48 5.25 6.28 -1.61
N MET A 49 6.00 6.15 -2.69
CA MET A 49 5.60 6.49 -4.06
C MET A 49 4.53 5.55 -4.64
N ARG A 50 4.26 4.41 -3.99
CA ARG A 50 3.19 3.50 -4.41
C ARG A 50 1.81 4.12 -4.25
N ALA A 51 1.60 5.03 -3.32
CA ALA A 51 0.34 5.77 -3.19
C ALA A 51 -0.02 6.49 -4.51
N THR A 52 0.93 7.26 -5.06
CA THR A 52 0.76 7.97 -6.34
C THR A 52 0.66 7.01 -7.52
N SER A 53 1.43 5.92 -7.50
CA SER A 53 1.44 4.91 -8.55
C SER A 53 0.09 4.18 -8.65
N TYR A 54 -0.48 3.76 -7.52
CA TYR A 54 -1.81 3.15 -7.46
C TYR A 54 -2.89 4.15 -7.84
N TYR A 55 -2.82 5.40 -7.37
CA TYR A 55 -3.77 6.43 -7.78
C TYR A 55 -3.78 6.61 -9.30
N THR A 56 -2.60 6.72 -9.92
CA THR A 56 -2.47 6.87 -11.38
C THR A 56 -3.02 5.65 -12.13
N ALA A 57 -2.71 4.44 -11.67
CA ALA A 57 -3.20 3.19 -12.27
C ALA A 57 -4.73 3.07 -12.17
N SER A 58 -5.34 3.59 -11.10
CA SER A 58 -6.79 3.53 -10.86
C SER A 58 -7.63 4.33 -11.87
N ILE A 59 -7.03 5.30 -12.58
CA ILE A 59 -7.75 6.19 -13.50
C ILE A 59 -8.36 5.41 -14.67
N ARG A 60 -7.60 4.48 -15.27
CA ARG A 60 -7.96 3.86 -16.55
C ARG A 60 -8.70 2.53 -16.42
N ASN A 61 -8.11 1.51 -15.78
CA ASN A 61 -8.61 0.12 -15.90
C ASN A 61 -8.35 -0.81 -14.70
N ASN A 62 -7.82 -0.32 -13.58
CA ASN A 62 -7.65 -1.14 -12.37
C ASN A 62 -8.58 -0.65 -11.25
N PRO A 63 -9.83 -1.16 -11.17
CA PRO A 63 -10.62 -0.93 -9.97
C PRO A 63 -9.94 -1.66 -8.82
N PHE A 64 -9.23 -0.90 -8.00
CA PHE A 64 -8.63 -1.36 -6.76
C PHE A 64 -9.74 -1.59 -5.72
N VAL A 65 -10.52 -2.65 -5.93
CA VAL A 65 -11.63 -3.02 -5.06
C VAL A 65 -11.06 -3.40 -3.69
N ALA A 66 -11.46 -2.64 -2.67
CA ALA A 66 -10.99 -2.79 -1.32
C ALA A 66 -12.14 -3.23 -0.39
N TYR A 67 -11.81 -4.14 0.51
CA TYR A 67 -12.72 -4.76 1.45
C TYR A 67 -12.81 -3.95 2.74
N PRO A 68 -14.02 -3.68 3.25
CA PRO A 68 -14.17 -3.03 4.54
C PRO A 68 -13.63 -3.95 5.63
N CYS A 69 -12.89 -3.38 6.59
CA CYS A 69 -12.21 -4.15 7.61
C CYS A 69 -12.27 -3.42 8.96
N ALA A 70 -12.40 -4.18 10.06
CA ALA A 70 -12.52 -3.57 11.39
C ALA A 70 -11.19 -3.03 11.92
N SER A 71 -10.06 -3.62 11.52
CA SER A 71 -8.72 -3.18 11.85
C SER A 71 -7.67 -3.85 10.95
N LEU A 72 -6.45 -3.30 10.90
CA LEU A 72 -5.33 -3.97 10.24
C LEU A 72 -4.95 -5.30 10.90
N SER A 73 -5.29 -5.51 12.18
CA SER A 73 -5.09 -6.79 12.86
C SER A 73 -6.01 -7.87 12.31
N GLU A 74 -7.29 -7.56 12.08
CA GLU A 74 -8.24 -8.48 11.45
C GLU A 74 -7.85 -8.82 10.01
N TYR A 75 -7.32 -7.84 9.28
CA TYR A 75 -6.74 -8.07 7.96
C TYR A 75 -5.56 -9.06 8.02
N LYS A 76 -4.64 -8.88 8.96
CA LYS A 76 -3.50 -9.80 9.16
C LYS A 76 -3.92 -11.22 9.52
N LEU A 77 -5.07 -11.38 10.17
CA LEU A 77 -5.68 -12.68 10.46
C LEU A 77 -6.45 -13.28 9.27
N GLY A 78 -6.57 -12.55 8.15
CA GLY A 78 -7.25 -13.00 6.94
C GLY A 78 -8.77 -12.89 6.99
N HIS A 79 -9.33 -12.10 7.91
CA HIS A 79 -10.78 -12.03 8.13
C HIS A 79 -11.52 -11.06 7.18
N CYS A 80 -10.79 -10.21 6.46
CA CYS A 80 -11.37 -9.12 5.65
C CYS A 80 -11.44 -9.51 4.16
N THR A 81 -12.34 -10.44 3.85
CA THR A 81 -12.44 -11.10 2.52
C THR A 81 -13.78 -10.88 1.81
N SER A 82 -14.65 -10.03 2.36
CA SER A 82 -16.05 -9.91 1.95
C SER A 82 -16.51 -8.46 1.81
N CYS A 83 -17.33 -8.20 0.79
CA CYS A 83 -17.99 -6.91 0.56
C CYS A 83 -19.33 -6.77 1.31
N ALA A 84 -19.58 -7.56 2.37
CA ALA A 84 -20.87 -7.54 3.07
C ALA A 84 -21.27 -6.16 3.61
N LYS A 85 -20.29 -5.30 3.94
CA LYS A 85 -20.52 -3.91 4.36
C LYS A 85 -20.31 -2.88 3.23
N GLY A 86 -20.25 -3.36 1.98
CA GLY A 86 -19.91 -2.57 0.78
C GLY A 86 -18.41 -2.47 0.58
N CYS A 87 -17.93 -2.90 -0.59
CA CYS A 87 -16.55 -2.61 -1.01
C CYS A 87 -16.45 -1.19 -1.59
N SER A 88 -15.24 -0.65 -1.57
CA SER A 88 -14.95 0.65 -2.16
C SER A 88 -13.76 0.55 -3.10
N ASN A 89 -13.75 1.35 -4.16
CA ASN A 89 -12.58 1.45 -5.04
C ASN A 89 -11.57 2.41 -4.41
N MET A 90 -10.33 1.97 -4.23
CA MET A 90 -9.23 2.87 -3.90
C MET A 90 -8.83 3.69 -5.15
N GLY A 91 -8.54 4.98 -4.96
CA GLY A 91 -7.99 5.86 -6.00
C GLY A 91 -9.03 6.79 -6.65
N TYR A 92 -8.89 7.04 -7.95
CA TYR A 92 -9.65 8.04 -8.70
C TYR A 92 -11.16 7.82 -8.64
N HIS A 93 -11.60 6.56 -8.62
CA HIS A 93 -13.02 6.17 -8.56
C HIS A 93 -13.52 5.92 -7.13
N ALA A 94 -12.84 6.44 -6.10
CA ALA A 94 -13.29 6.33 -4.72
C ALA A 94 -14.63 7.04 -4.52
N SER A 95 -15.56 6.35 -3.85
CA SER A 95 -16.88 6.90 -3.56
C SER A 95 -16.81 7.88 -2.39
N THR A 96 -17.44 9.05 -2.54
CA THR A 96 -17.57 10.05 -1.47
C THR A 96 -18.45 9.58 -0.32
N ASN A 97 -19.19 8.48 -0.48
CA ASN A 97 -20.03 7.88 0.55
C ASN A 97 -19.32 6.75 1.30
N SER A 98 -18.10 6.38 0.90
CA SER A 98 -17.32 5.37 1.60
C SER A 98 -16.79 5.94 2.91
N SER A 99 -16.94 5.16 3.99
CA SER A 99 -16.33 5.48 5.26
C SER A 99 -15.70 4.25 5.92
N GLY A 100 -14.65 4.47 6.70
CA GLY A 100 -13.97 3.44 7.47
C GLY A 100 -12.66 2.96 6.85
N LEU A 101 -12.19 1.81 7.33
CA LEU A 101 -10.92 1.22 6.94
C LEU A 101 -11.15 0.17 5.85
N TYR A 102 -10.39 0.28 4.77
CA TYR A 102 -10.45 -0.66 3.65
C TYR A 102 -9.08 -1.28 3.39
N VAL A 103 -9.06 -2.55 3.03
CA VAL A 103 -7.85 -3.32 2.72
C VAL A 103 -7.98 -4.01 1.37
N LEU A 104 -6.86 -4.17 0.69
CA LEU A 104 -6.76 -4.82 -0.62
C LEU A 104 -5.34 -5.32 -0.82
N ASN A 105 -5.14 -6.20 -1.79
CA ASN A 105 -3.81 -6.63 -2.22
C ASN A 105 -3.54 -6.12 -3.63
N THR A 106 -2.29 -5.78 -3.90
CA THR A 106 -1.79 -5.40 -5.22
C THR A 106 -0.53 -6.19 -5.53
N GLY A 107 -0.20 -6.34 -6.81
CA GLY A 107 1.05 -6.89 -7.31
C GLY A 107 2.22 -5.90 -7.23
N SER A 108 3.41 -6.40 -7.58
CA SER A 108 4.66 -5.66 -7.50
C SER A 108 4.89 -4.67 -8.65
N SER A 109 4.15 -4.79 -9.76
CA SER A 109 4.34 -4.02 -10.98
C SER A 109 3.03 -3.71 -11.68
N TYR A 110 3.00 -2.64 -12.48
CA TYR A 110 1.84 -2.32 -13.32
C TYR A 110 1.46 -3.51 -14.24
N PRO A 111 0.17 -3.83 -14.43
CA PRO A 111 -1.00 -3.24 -13.80
C PRO A 111 -1.20 -3.85 -12.39
N TYR A 112 -0.75 -3.12 -11.36
CA TYR A 112 -0.66 -3.59 -9.97
C TYR A 112 -1.91 -4.34 -9.51
#